data_AF-A0A7J4EYX0-F1
#
_entry.id   AF-A0A7J4EYX0-F1
#
_cell.length_a   1.000
_cell.length_b   1.000
_cell.length_c   1.000
_cell.angle_alpha   90.00
_cell.angle_beta   90.00
_cell.angle_gamma   90.00
#
_symmetry.space_group_name_H-M   'P 1'
#
loop_
_entity.id
_entity.type
_entity.pdbx_description
1 polymer ?
#
loop_
_entity_poly.entity_id
_entity_poly.type
_entity_poly.pdbx_seq_one_letter_code
_entity_poly.pdbx_strand_id
1 'polypeptide(L)'
;MKVRLNTEDIMKINFFEKLTGAEVMDCVSDDERIVFVVKEGNMGAAIGRGGENVKTAMEKFNKKVDIVEYSKDLKKFVRNIFEPLKLEDVWVKKHNGKLVVYIRVDPKLKRAVIGEGGKNINRAITIMSRLSDAKSIRVIAGFRKSRPSHGRFRKGKPIKGEVKKPKTEKETPDKAKEEENN
;
A
#
# COMPACT_ATOMS: atom_id res chain seq x y z
N MET A 1 10.82 6.04 26.51
CA MET A 1 10.95 7.44 26.09
C MET A 1 9.55 8.00 26.00
N LYS A 2 9.16 8.87 26.95
CA LYS A 2 7.84 9.49 26.98
C LYS A 2 7.90 10.63 25.98
N VAL A 3 7.35 10.43 24.78
CA VAL A 3 7.38 11.49 23.77
C VAL A 3 6.44 12.60 24.25
N ARG A 4 7.00 13.77 24.54
CA ARG A 4 6.23 14.97 24.85
C ARG A 4 5.97 15.68 23.53
N LEU A 5 4.70 15.97 23.25
CA LEU A 5 4.36 16.90 22.18
C LEU A 5 5.00 18.25 22.51
N ASN A 6 5.77 18.79 21.57
CA ASN A 6 6.38 20.10 21.75
C ASN A 6 5.32 21.19 21.56
N THR A 7 5.55 22.40 22.07
CA THR A 7 4.59 23.51 21.96
C THR A 7 4.22 23.80 20.49
N GLU A 8 5.19 23.69 19.58
CA GLU A 8 4.95 23.82 18.15
C GLU A 8 4.01 22.77 17.59
N ASP A 9 4.12 21.51 18.03
CA ASP A 9 3.26 20.43 17.55
C ASP A 9 1.83 20.63 18.03
N ILE A 10 1.65 21.11 19.27
CA ILE A 10 0.35 21.47 19.83
C ILE A 10 -0.28 22.63 19.02
N MET A 11 0.51 23.64 18.65
CA MET A 11 0.01 24.74 17.81
C MET A 11 -0.42 24.26 16.42
N LYS A 12 0.36 23.37 15.79
CA LYS A 12 0.03 22.77 14.48
C LYS A 12 -1.28 21.97 14.56
N ILE A 13 -1.42 21.15 15.61
CA ILE A 13 -2.63 20.36 15.88
C ILE A 13 -3.83 21.30 16.00
N ASN A 14 -3.78 22.26 16.93
CA ASN A 14 -4.90 23.18 17.18
C ASN A 14 -5.29 23.99 15.93
N PHE A 15 -4.32 24.40 15.12
CA PHE A 15 -4.60 25.07 13.86
C PHE A 15 -5.33 24.13 12.89
N PHE A 16 -4.82 22.91 12.70
CA PHE A 16 -5.38 21.95 11.77
C PHE A 16 -6.79 21.50 12.19
N GLU A 17 -7.03 21.28 13.48
CA GLU A 17 -8.38 20.96 14.00
C GLU A 17 -9.37 22.10 13.78
N LYS A 18 -8.96 23.36 14.03
CA LYS A 18 -9.82 24.54 13.78
C LYS A 18 -10.14 24.73 12.31
N LEU A 19 -9.17 24.45 11.43
CA LEU A 19 -9.34 24.56 9.98
C LEU A 19 -10.28 23.47 9.45
N THR A 20 -10.13 22.23 9.92
CA THR A 20 -10.73 21.05 9.29
C THR A 20 -11.95 20.50 10.02
N GLY A 21 -12.10 20.78 11.32
CA GLY A 21 -13.05 20.13 12.20
C GLY A 21 -12.74 18.66 12.49
N ALA A 22 -11.61 18.13 11.99
CA ALA A 22 -11.19 16.76 12.24
C ALA A 22 -10.53 16.62 13.61
N GLU A 23 -10.76 15.49 14.29
CA GLU A 23 -10.03 15.13 15.51
C GLU A 23 -8.61 14.62 15.17
N VAL A 24 -7.58 15.33 15.64
CA VAL A 24 -6.16 14.99 15.44
C VAL A 24 -5.60 14.33 16.69
N MET A 25 -5.01 13.15 16.52
CA MET A 25 -4.44 12.35 17.61
C MET A 25 -2.95 12.63 17.86
N ASP A 26 -2.19 12.89 16.79
CA ASP A 26 -0.75 13.13 16.87
C ASP A 26 -0.28 13.94 15.66
N CYS A 27 0.88 14.58 15.80
CA CYS A 27 1.56 15.30 14.74
C CYS A 27 3.05 14.97 14.80
N VAL A 28 3.61 14.61 13.64
CA VAL A 28 5.05 14.42 13.45
C VAL A 28 5.51 15.30 12.30
N SER A 29 6.36 16.28 12.62
CA SER A 29 6.96 17.17 11.62
C SER A 29 8.46 16.97 11.53
N ASP A 30 8.98 17.02 10.31
CA ASP A 30 10.40 17.19 9.99
C ASP A 30 10.59 18.45 9.14
N ASP A 31 11.77 18.63 8.56
CA ASP A 31 12.12 19.82 7.78
C ASP A 31 11.32 19.93 6.47
N GLU A 32 10.89 18.81 5.90
CA GLU A 32 10.24 18.74 4.59
C GLU A 32 8.70 18.66 4.70
N ARG A 33 8.21 17.97 5.73
CA ARG A 33 6.85 17.46 5.80
C ARG A 33 6.29 17.48 7.23
N ILE A 34 4.99 17.69 7.32
CA ILE A 34 4.17 17.49 8.52
C ILE A 34 3.20 16.33 8.25
N VAL A 35 3.12 15.39 9.16
CA VAL A 35 2.15 14.30 9.11
C VAL A 35 1.19 14.44 10.28
N PHE A 36 -0.08 14.63 9.97
CA PHE A 36 -1.17 14.62 10.95
C PHE A 36 -1.77 13.23 11.01
N VAL A 37 -1.90 12.69 12.23
CA VAL A 37 -2.64 11.46 12.47
C VAL A 37 -4.03 11.84 12.94
N VAL A 38 -5.05 11.50 12.16
CA VAL A 38 -6.45 11.79 12.49
C VAL A 38 -7.15 10.53 12.97
N LYS A 39 -8.21 10.70 13.76
CA LYS A 39 -9.05 9.58 14.19
C LYS A 39 -9.73 8.90 13.01
N GLU A 40 -10.06 7.62 13.17
CA GLU A 40 -10.82 6.86 12.16
C GLU A 40 -12.13 7.59 11.80
N GLY A 41 -12.42 7.70 10.51
CA GLY A 41 -13.58 8.41 9.96
C GLY A 41 -13.38 9.92 9.74
N ASN A 42 -12.29 10.52 10.24
CA ASN A 42 -12.04 11.96 10.09
C ASN A 42 -11.25 12.32 8.83
N MET A 43 -10.80 11.34 8.04
CA MET A 43 -9.99 11.56 6.83
C MET A 43 -10.66 12.53 5.83
N GLY A 44 -11.98 12.39 5.61
CA GLY A 44 -12.72 13.26 4.69
C GLY A 44 -12.74 14.73 5.12
N ALA A 45 -13.02 14.98 6.40
CA ALA A 45 -13.00 16.34 6.98
C ALA A 45 -11.58 16.92 6.96
N ALA A 46 -10.57 16.11 7.29
CA ALA A 46 -9.17 16.51 7.26
C ALA A 46 -8.68 16.91 5.86
N ILE A 47 -9.12 16.20 4.81
CA ILE A 47 -8.77 16.53 3.42
C ILE A 47 -9.54 17.76 2.92
N GLY A 48 -10.84 17.84 3.22
CA GLY A 48 -11.72 18.88 2.69
C GLY A 48 -12.10 18.69 1.22
N ARG A 49 -13.01 19.53 0.71
CA ARG A 49 -13.49 19.43 -0.68
C ARG A 49 -12.34 19.74 -1.64
N GLY A 50 -11.99 18.78 -2.51
CA GLY A 50 -10.88 18.94 -3.46
C GLY A 50 -9.50 19.16 -2.81
N GLY A 51 -9.33 18.76 -1.53
CA GLY A 51 -8.08 18.92 -0.80
C GLY A 51 -7.81 20.33 -0.29
N GLU A 52 -8.84 21.20 -0.22
CA GLU A 52 -8.70 22.61 0.20
C GLU A 52 -8.01 22.75 1.57
N ASN A 53 -8.44 21.96 2.57
CA ASN A 53 -7.87 22.01 3.91
C ASN A 53 -6.37 21.66 3.93
N VAL A 54 -5.98 20.64 3.15
CA VAL A 54 -4.57 20.25 3.01
C VAL A 54 -3.77 21.37 2.35
N LYS A 55 -4.29 21.99 1.29
CA LYS A 55 -3.62 23.11 0.60
C LYS A 55 -3.42 24.30 1.53
N THR A 56 -4.45 24.71 2.26
CA THR A 56 -4.35 25.79 3.25
C THR A 56 -3.35 25.48 4.36
N ALA A 57 -3.30 24.23 4.84
CA ALA A 57 -2.30 23.80 5.81
C ALA A 57 -0.87 23.83 5.23
N MET A 58 -0.68 23.41 3.98
CA MET A 58 0.62 23.47 3.29
C MET A 58 1.10 24.91 3.15
N GLU A 59 0.22 25.83 2.76
CA GLU A 59 0.52 27.28 2.66
C GLU A 59 0.88 27.87 4.03
N LYS A 60 0.10 27.53 5.08
CA LYS A 60 0.33 28.05 6.43
C LYS A 60 1.67 27.63 7.00
N PHE A 61 2.05 26.37 6.81
CA PHE A 61 3.27 25.81 7.40
C PHE A 61 4.48 25.83 6.47
N ASN A 62 4.30 26.21 5.20
CA ASN A 62 5.31 26.17 4.16
C ASN A 62 6.02 24.80 4.07
N LYS A 63 5.25 23.72 4.26
CA LYS A 63 5.73 22.33 4.28
C LYS A 63 4.71 21.42 3.60
N LYS A 64 5.16 20.26 3.14
CA LYS A 64 4.23 19.23 2.64
C LYS A 64 3.40 18.70 3.80
N VAL A 65 2.11 18.46 3.57
CA VAL A 65 1.21 17.93 4.58
C VAL A 65 0.69 16.58 4.13
N ASP A 66 0.84 15.57 4.99
CA ASP A 66 0.12 14.29 4.85
C ASP A 66 -0.86 14.11 5.99
N ILE A 67 -1.90 13.35 5.70
CA ILE A 67 -2.88 12.92 6.68
C ILE A 67 -2.87 11.39 6.72
N VAL A 68 -2.80 10.83 7.91
CA VAL A 68 -2.86 9.39 8.16
C VAL A 68 -4.05 9.09 9.06
N GLU A 69 -4.88 8.15 8.65
CA GLU A 69 -5.98 7.68 9.49
C GLU A 69 -5.47 6.69 10.53
N TYR A 70 -5.74 6.96 11.81
CA TYR A 70 -5.48 6.05 12.90
C TYR A 70 -6.38 4.80 12.81
N SER A 71 -5.83 3.66 13.20
CA SER A 71 -6.58 2.42 13.33
C SER A 71 -6.10 1.66 14.57
N LYS A 72 -7.05 1.05 15.30
CA LYS A 72 -6.74 0.15 16.42
C LYS A 72 -6.03 -1.13 15.98
N ASP A 73 -6.32 -1.62 14.76
CA ASP A 73 -5.53 -2.70 14.16
C ASP A 73 -4.19 -2.13 13.67
N LEU A 74 -3.11 -2.56 14.32
CA LEU A 74 -1.74 -2.18 14.00
C LEU A 74 -1.37 -2.50 12.54
N LYS A 75 -1.88 -3.58 11.95
CA LYS A 75 -1.58 -3.91 10.54
C LYS A 75 -2.21 -2.90 9.59
N LYS A 76 -3.48 -2.54 9.82
CA LYS A 76 -4.20 -1.51 9.06
C LYS A 76 -3.54 -0.15 9.27
N PHE A 77 -3.20 0.21 10.51
CA PHE A 77 -2.55 1.48 10.81
C PHE A 77 -1.20 1.63 10.10
N VAL A 78 -0.37 0.58 10.10
CA VAL A 78 0.89 0.59 9.36
C VAL A 78 0.67 0.72 7.86
N ARG A 79 -0.34 0.08 7.27
CA ARG A 79 -0.69 0.29 5.86
C ARG A 79 -1.04 1.75 5.59
N ASN A 80 -1.88 2.35 6.44
CA ASN A 80 -2.29 3.75 6.32
C ASN A 80 -1.09 4.71 6.36
N ILE A 81 -0.10 4.46 7.22
CA ILE A 81 1.11 5.30 7.32
C ILE A 81 1.91 5.31 6.01
N PHE A 82 1.91 4.20 5.27
CA PHE A 82 2.68 4.07 4.03
C PHE A 82 1.88 4.43 2.77
N GLU A 83 0.59 4.77 2.85
CA GLU A 83 -0.18 5.25 1.70
C GLU A 83 0.51 6.48 1.05
N PRO A 84 0.58 6.56 -0.30
CA PRO A 84 -0.05 5.71 -1.31
C PRO A 84 0.75 4.44 -1.70
N LEU A 85 1.81 4.08 -0.97
CA LEU A 85 2.65 2.93 -1.28
C LEU A 85 1.95 1.62 -0.90
N LYS A 86 1.66 0.78 -1.88
CA LYS A 86 1.03 -0.52 -1.66
C LYS A 86 2.02 -1.51 -1.06
N LEU A 87 1.77 -1.92 0.19
CA LEU A 87 2.50 -2.98 0.87
C LEU A 87 1.95 -4.36 0.48
N GLU A 88 2.83 -5.27 0.11
CA GLU A 88 2.51 -6.67 -0.22
C GLU A 88 1.95 -7.42 0.99
N ASP A 89 2.57 -7.24 2.16
CA ASP A 89 2.20 -7.95 3.37
C ASP A 89 2.64 -7.18 4.62
N VAL A 90 1.85 -7.32 5.69
CA VAL A 90 2.14 -6.73 7.00
C VAL A 90 1.81 -7.74 8.08
N TRP A 91 2.80 -8.11 8.89
CA TRP A 91 2.59 -9.00 10.03
C TRP A 91 3.39 -8.52 11.24
N VAL A 92 2.93 -8.93 12.41
CA VAL A 92 3.53 -8.55 13.69
C VAL A 92 4.10 -9.79 14.33
N LYS A 93 5.31 -9.71 14.88
CA LYS A 93 5.90 -10.75 15.72
C LYS A 93 6.35 -10.16 17.04
N LYS A 94 6.26 -10.95 18.10
CA LYS A 94 6.83 -10.60 19.40
C LYS A 94 8.22 -11.23 19.50
N HIS A 95 9.23 -10.41 19.82
CA HIS A 95 10.60 -10.86 20.04
C HIS A 95 11.11 -10.27 21.35
N ASN A 96 11.51 -11.12 22.30
CA ASN A 96 11.96 -10.72 23.65
C ASN A 96 11.00 -9.73 24.33
N GLY A 97 9.70 -10.00 24.27
CA GLY A 97 8.67 -9.14 24.84
C GLY A 97 8.30 -7.91 23.99
N LYS A 98 9.06 -7.56 22.96
CA LYS A 98 8.84 -6.38 22.12
C LYS A 98 8.09 -6.73 20.84
N LEU A 99 7.12 -5.91 20.45
CA LEU A 99 6.43 -6.04 19.17
C LEU A 99 7.27 -5.45 18.04
N VAL A 100 7.50 -6.28 17.01
CA VAL A 100 8.21 -5.95 15.79
C VAL A 100 7.23 -6.11 14.63
N VAL A 101 7.01 -5.02 13.90
CA VAL A 101 6.21 -5.04 12.66
C VAL A 101 7.13 -5.40 11.51
N TYR A 102 6.69 -6.32 10.67
CA TYR A 102 7.36 -6.66 9.42
C TYR A 102 6.47 -6.22 8.28
N ILE A 103 7.06 -5.46 7.35
CA ILE A 103 6.41 -5.07 6.11
C ILE A 103 7.14 -5.72 4.94
N ARG A 104 6.38 -6.24 4.01
CA ARG A 104 6.87 -6.75 2.73
C ARG A 104 6.45 -5.80 1.63
N VAL A 105 7.39 -5.47 0.76
CA VAL A 105 7.18 -4.51 -0.32
C VAL A 105 7.81 -5.01 -1.60
N ASP A 106 7.28 -4.55 -2.74
CA ASP A 106 7.93 -4.69 -4.03
C ASP A 106 9.37 -4.15 -3.91
N PRO A 107 10.40 -4.89 -4.37
CA PRO A 107 11.77 -4.39 -4.44
C PRO A 107 11.91 -2.97 -5.03
N LYS A 108 11.08 -2.60 -6.01
CA LYS A 108 11.04 -1.27 -6.63
C LYS A 108 10.61 -0.17 -5.65
N LEU A 109 9.73 -0.49 -4.70
CA LEU A 109 9.21 0.45 -3.71
C LEU A 109 10.07 0.52 -2.44
N LYS A 110 11.00 -0.43 -2.23
CA LYS A 110 11.85 -0.49 -1.03
C LYS A 110 12.55 0.85 -0.74
N ARG A 111 13.07 1.52 -1.78
CA ARG A 111 13.75 2.83 -1.63
C ARG A 111 12.79 3.91 -1.15
N ALA A 112 11.57 3.97 -1.67
CA ALA A 112 10.55 4.94 -1.25
C ALA A 112 10.08 4.69 0.19
N VAL A 113 9.95 3.43 0.58
CA VAL A 113 9.54 3.03 1.94
C VAL A 113 10.60 3.40 2.99
N ILE A 114 11.87 3.19 2.69
CA ILE A 114 12.97 3.60 3.58
C ILE A 114 13.11 5.13 3.57
N GLY A 115 13.06 5.73 2.37
CA GLY A 115 13.32 7.15 2.15
C GLY A 115 14.82 7.48 2.18
N GLU A 116 15.15 8.70 1.77
CA GLU A 116 16.51 9.22 1.84
C GLU A 116 16.99 9.27 3.30
N GLY A 117 18.16 8.70 3.59
CA GLY A 117 18.69 8.61 4.95
C GLY A 117 17.81 7.84 5.95
N GLY A 118 16.81 7.08 5.48
CA GLY A 118 15.83 6.43 6.36
C GLY A 118 14.75 7.37 6.92
N LYS A 119 14.63 8.60 6.41
CA LYS A 119 13.66 9.60 6.90
C LYS A 119 12.23 9.04 6.92
N ASN A 120 11.80 8.36 5.86
CA ASN A 120 10.42 7.88 5.75
C ASN A 120 10.11 6.75 6.74
N ILE A 121 11.00 5.75 6.85
CA ILE A 121 10.82 4.65 7.80
C ILE A 121 10.93 5.14 9.26
N ASN A 122 11.80 6.10 9.55
CA ASN A 122 11.95 6.67 10.89
C ASN A 122 10.70 7.47 11.30
N ARG A 123 10.10 8.21 10.36
CA ARG A 123 8.82 8.90 10.58
C ARG A 123 7.72 7.90 10.89
N ALA A 124 7.60 6.84 10.11
CA ALA A 124 6.63 5.78 10.33
C ALA A 124 6.80 5.10 11.71
N ILE A 125 8.04 4.80 12.10
CA ILE A 125 8.35 4.26 13.44
C ILE A 125 7.96 5.25 14.54
N THR A 126 8.23 6.55 14.35
CA THR A 126 7.89 7.59 15.33
C THR A 126 6.38 7.66 15.54
N ILE A 127 5.60 7.76 14.46
CA ILE A 127 4.13 7.77 14.49
C ILE A 127 3.59 6.50 15.16
N MET A 128 4.04 5.33 14.70
CA MET A 128 3.58 4.03 15.20
C MET A 128 3.89 3.86 16.70
N SER A 129 5.09 4.23 17.15
CA SER A 129 5.52 4.01 18.53
C SER A 129 4.90 4.96 19.55
N ARG A 130 4.37 6.11 19.11
CA ARG A 130 3.62 7.04 19.96
C ARG A 130 2.20 6.54 20.24
N LEU A 131 1.60 5.86 19.27
CA LEU A 131 0.18 5.47 19.29
C LEU A 131 -0.06 3.97 19.47
N SER A 132 1.01 3.17 19.58
CA SER A 132 0.94 1.72 19.79
C SER A 132 2.15 1.17 20.57
N ASP A 133 2.08 -0.09 20.98
CA ASP A 133 3.17 -0.79 21.69
C ASP A 133 4.36 -1.20 20.81
N ALA A 134 4.22 -1.11 19.48
CA ALA A 134 5.27 -1.50 18.56
C ALA A 134 6.38 -0.44 18.49
N LYS A 135 7.64 -0.90 18.49
CA LYS A 135 8.81 0.00 18.52
C LYS A 135 9.73 -0.12 17.31
N SER A 136 9.52 -1.12 16.45
CA SER A 136 10.36 -1.30 15.27
C SER A 136 9.58 -1.84 14.09
N ILE A 137 9.97 -1.37 12.91
CA ILE A 137 9.47 -1.82 11.61
C ILE A 137 10.65 -2.42 10.84
N ARG A 138 10.50 -3.64 10.32
CA ARG A 138 11.48 -4.31 9.46
C ARG A 138 10.94 -4.44 8.04
N VAL A 139 11.72 -3.95 7.08
CA VAL A 139 11.36 -3.96 5.66
C VAL A 139 11.98 -5.18 4.98
N ILE A 140 11.13 -6.00 4.36
CA ILE A 140 11.54 -7.15 3.55
C ILE A 140 11.16 -6.86 2.09
N ALA A 141 12.11 -7.02 1.18
CA ALA A 141 11.85 -6.90 -0.25
C ALA A 141 11.53 -8.27 -0.84
N GLY A 142 10.49 -8.32 -1.67
CA GLY A 142 10.13 -9.50 -2.44
C GLY A 142 8.66 -9.86 -2.32
N PHE A 143 8.22 -10.82 -3.12
CA PHE A 143 6.82 -11.21 -3.19
C PHE A 143 6.55 -12.43 -2.30
N ARG A 144 5.31 -12.62 -1.84
CA ARG A 144 4.91 -13.94 -1.32
C ARG A 144 4.99 -14.91 -2.49
N LYS A 145 5.87 -15.92 -2.41
CA LYS A 145 5.83 -17.04 -3.35
C LYS A 145 4.43 -17.65 -3.23
N SER A 146 3.65 -17.56 -4.30
CA SER A 146 2.45 -18.38 -4.46
C SER A 146 2.92 -19.82 -4.22
N ARG A 147 2.41 -20.49 -3.19
CA ARG A 147 2.59 -21.95 -3.15
C ARG A 147 1.98 -22.45 -4.46
N PRO A 148 2.74 -23.13 -5.35
CA PRO A 148 2.11 -23.75 -6.50
C PRO A 148 1.02 -24.65 -5.93
N SER A 149 -0.23 -24.42 -6.34
CA SER A 149 -1.29 -25.36 -6.06
C SER A 149 -0.79 -26.71 -6.57
N HIS A 150 -0.74 -27.70 -5.69
CA HIS A 150 -0.53 -29.09 -6.11
C HIS A 150 -1.74 -29.47 -6.97
N GLY A 151 -1.73 -29.07 -8.23
CA GLY A 151 -2.57 -29.64 -9.26
C GLY A 151 -2.16 -31.10 -9.37
N ARG A 152 -3.00 -31.98 -8.84
CA ARG A 152 -2.92 -33.42 -9.11
C ARG A 152 -3.02 -33.59 -10.63
N PHE A 153 -1.89 -33.73 -11.30
CA PHE A 153 -1.85 -34.33 -12.63
C PHE A 153 -2.32 -35.79 -12.47
N ARG A 154 -3.62 -36.03 -12.67
CA ARG A 154 -4.13 -37.40 -12.88
C ARG A 154 -3.63 -37.81 -14.26
N LYS A 155 -2.62 -38.70 -14.30
CA LYS A 155 -2.20 -39.39 -15.52
C LYS A 155 -3.40 -40.17 -16.07
N GLY A 156 -4.03 -39.66 -17.14
CA GLY A 156 -4.91 -40.45 -17.98
C GLY A 156 -4.07 -41.47 -18.76
N LYS A 157 -4.44 -42.74 -18.69
CA LYS A 157 -3.82 -43.83 -19.48
C LYS A 157 -3.88 -43.52 -20.99
N PRO A 158 -2.87 -43.90 -21.78
CA PRO A 158 -2.98 -43.84 -23.24
C PRO A 158 -3.95 -44.92 -23.72
N ILE A 159 -4.94 -44.53 -24.51
CA ILE A 159 -5.78 -45.46 -25.26
C ILE A 159 -4.97 -45.89 -26.50
N LYS A 160 -4.71 -47.19 -26.62
CA LYS A 160 -4.15 -47.84 -27.81
C LYS A 160 -5.29 -48.46 -28.64
N GLY A 161 -5.16 -48.37 -29.97
CA GLY A 161 -5.93 -49.09 -30.99
C GLY A 161 -6.86 -48.17 -31.78
N GLU A 162 -7.01 -48.22 -33.11
CA GLU A 162 -6.46 -49.08 -34.16
C GLU A 162 -6.61 -48.34 -35.52
N VAL A 163 -5.77 -48.69 -36.48
CA VAL A 163 -5.66 -48.08 -37.82
C VAL A 163 -6.69 -48.68 -38.78
N LYS A 164 -7.36 -47.87 -39.60
CA LYS A 164 -7.75 -48.24 -40.98
C LYS A 164 -7.72 -47.02 -41.94
N LYS A 165 -6.70 -46.99 -42.81
CA LYS A 165 -6.74 -46.38 -44.17
C LYS A 165 -7.37 -47.41 -45.15
N PRO A 166 -7.60 -47.15 -46.45
CA PRO A 166 -7.66 -45.90 -47.25
C PRO A 166 -8.89 -45.84 -48.22
N LYS A 167 -9.09 -44.75 -48.98
CA LYS A 167 -9.09 -44.71 -50.47
C LYS A 167 -9.48 -43.33 -51.04
N THR A 168 -8.94 -43.09 -52.22
CA THR A 168 -8.78 -41.86 -53.01
C THR A 168 -9.90 -41.70 -54.05
N GLU A 169 -10.30 -40.46 -54.39
CA GLU A 169 -10.74 -39.97 -55.72
C GLU A 169 -11.14 -38.48 -55.56
N LYS A 170 -10.32 -37.52 -56.00
CA LYS A 170 -10.39 -36.78 -57.28
C LYS A 170 -11.81 -36.42 -57.71
N GLU A 171 -12.14 -35.12 -57.66
CA GLU A 171 -12.62 -34.29 -58.80
C GLU A 171 -13.13 -32.91 -58.31
N THR A 172 -12.47 -31.85 -58.78
CA THR A 172 -13.02 -30.49 -58.99
C THR A 172 -14.08 -30.54 -60.10
N PRO A 173 -15.13 -29.68 -60.12
CA PRO A 173 -14.93 -28.31 -60.62
C PRO A 173 -15.87 -27.21 -60.10
N ASP A 174 -15.37 -25.97 -60.25
CA ASP A 174 -16.04 -24.73 -60.67
C ASP A 174 -17.43 -24.34 -60.15
N LYS A 175 -17.49 -23.15 -59.53
CA LYS A 175 -18.02 -21.96 -60.23
C LYS A 175 -17.69 -20.66 -59.48
N ALA A 176 -17.06 -19.76 -60.24
CA ALA A 176 -16.95 -18.35 -59.98
C ALA A 176 -18.32 -17.65 -59.95
N LYS A 177 -18.43 -16.57 -59.18
CA LYS A 177 -19.14 -15.34 -59.53
C LYS A 177 -18.55 -14.14 -58.76
N GLU A 178 -18.05 -13.20 -59.57
CA GLU A 178 -18.13 -11.73 -59.50
C GLU A 178 -17.64 -11.05 -58.21
N GLU A 179 -16.46 -10.42 -58.20
CA GLU A 179 -16.09 -9.13 -58.81
C GLU A 179 -16.90 -7.94 -58.28
N GLU A 180 -16.25 -7.17 -57.42
CA GLU A 180 -16.53 -5.74 -57.22
C GLU A 180 -15.19 -5.00 -57.34
N ASN A 181 -15.19 -3.98 -58.21
CA ASN A 181 -14.28 -2.84 -58.32
C ASN A 181 -13.00 -2.98 -59.19
N ASN A 182 -13.17 -2.45 -60.41
CA ASN A 182 -12.37 -1.39 -61.06
C ASN A 182 -11.56 -1.81 -62.31
#